data_AF-A0A1R4HWY5-F1
#
_entry.id   AF-A0A1R4HWY5-F1
#
_cell.length_a   1.000
_cell.length_b   1.000
_cell.length_c   1.000
_cell.angle_alpha   90.00
_cell.angle_beta   90.00
_cell.angle_gamma   90.00
#
_symmetry.space_group_name_H-M   'P 1'
#
loop_
_entity.id
_entity.type
_entity.pdbx_description
1 polymer ?
#
loop_
_entity_poly.entity_id
_entity_poly.type
_entity_poly.pdbx_seq_one_letter_code
_entity_poly.pdbx_strand_id
1 'polypeptide(L)' 'MKKPEIYALPLGTLDVDPGVCPNRHVFVGNKAPWYEIADDLPQFTENG' A
#
# COMPACT_ATOMS: atom_id res chain seq x y z
N MET A 1 -6.14 1.60 27.79
CA MET A 1 -5.36 1.06 26.64
C MET A 1 -4.68 2.22 25.93
N LYS A 2 -3.41 2.07 25.52
CA LYS A 2 -2.74 3.08 24.68
C LYS A 2 -3.31 3.01 23.26
N LYS A 3 -3.51 4.17 22.63
CA LYS A 3 -3.90 4.26 21.21
C LYS A 3 -2.70 3.92 20.32
N PRO A 4 -2.92 3.30 19.14
CA PRO A 4 -1.84 3.06 18.20
C PRO A 4 -1.30 4.38 17.64
N GLU A 5 -0.02 4.38 17.29
CA GLU A 5 0.64 5.52 16.65
C GLU A 5 0.24 5.63 15.17
N ILE A 6 -0.12 4.50 14.54
CA ILE A 6 -0.46 4.42 13.11
C ILE A 6 -1.78 3.67 12.94
N TYR A 7 -2.62 4.18 12.03
CA TYR A 7 -3.82 3.51 11.53
C TYR A 7 -3.67 3.23 10.04
N ALA A 8 -3.97 2.01 9.62
CA ALA A 8 -4.04 1.63 8.21
C ALA A 8 -5.51 1.44 7.81
N LEU A 9 -5.95 2.16 6.77
CA LEU A 9 -7.30 2.05 6.24
C LEU A 9 -7.23 1.82 4.73
N PRO A 10 -7.94 0.82 4.18
CA PRO A 10 -8.10 0.68 2.74
C PRO A 10 -8.96 1.82 2.21
N LEU A 11 -8.44 2.59 1.24
CA LEU A 11 -9.16 3.72 0.65
C LEU A 11 -10.03 3.33 -0.55
N GLY A 12 -9.97 2.08 -1.01
CA GLY A 12 -10.71 1.61 -2.18
C GLY A 12 -12.25 1.57 -2.03
N THR A 13 -12.76 1.80 -0.83
CA THR A 13 -14.21 1.82 -0.54
C THR A 13 -14.76 3.23 -0.36
N LEU A 14 -13.98 4.28 -0.63
CA LEU A 14 -14.47 5.65 -0.55
C LEU A 14 -15.29 5.99 -1.81
N ASP A 15 -16.44 6.61 -1.61
CA ASP A 15 -17.29 7.13 -2.69
C ASP A 15 -16.74 8.44 -3.30
N VAL A 16 -15.68 9.00 -2.71
CA VAL A 16 -15.08 10.28 -3.08
C VAL A 16 -13.58 10.11 -3.34
N ASP A 17 -13.02 11.01 -4.15
CA ASP A 17 -11.58 11.06 -4.39
C ASP A 17 -10.83 11.38 -3.09
N PRO A 18 -9.96 10.49 -2.60
CA PRO A 18 -9.18 10.75 -1.39
C PRO A 18 -8.09 11.81 -1.59
N GLY A 19 -7.83 12.28 -2.82
CA GLY A 19 -6.85 13.32 -3.13
C GLY A 19 -5.39 12.88 -2.98
N VAL A 20 -5.14 11.57 -2.88
CA VAL A 20 -3.82 10.97 -2.74
C VAL A 20 -3.65 9.82 -3.73
N CYS A 21 -2.43 9.68 -4.25
CA CYS A 21 -2.07 8.58 -5.14
C CYS A 21 -1.15 7.58 -4.40
N PRO A 22 -1.08 6.32 -4.87
CA PRO A 22 -0.08 5.38 -4.39
C PRO A 22 1.34 5.97 -4.48
N ASN A 23 2.14 5.74 -3.44
CA ASN A 23 3.52 6.23 -3.38
C ASN A 23 4.56 5.12 -3.17
N ARG A 24 4.13 3.88 -2.98
CA ARG A 24 4.98 2.70 -2.81
C ARG A 24 4.18 1.40 -2.96
N HIS A 25 4.89 0.32 -3.26
CA HIS A 25 4.40 -1.05 -3.16
C HIS A 25 5.00 -1.71 -1.91
N VAL A 26 4.17 -2.29 -1.05
CA VAL A 26 4.61 -3.04 0.14
C VAL A 26 4.22 -4.51 0.00
N PHE A 27 4.93 -5.40 0.69
CA PHE A 27 4.76 -6.86 0.60
C PHE A 27 4.99 -7.44 -0.79
N VAL A 28 5.87 -6.84 -1.61
CA VAL A 28 6.13 -7.32 -2.99
C VAL A 28 6.73 -8.73 -3.04
N GLY A 29 7.30 -9.22 -1.92
CA GLY A 29 7.76 -10.61 -1.79
C GLY A 29 6.63 -11.66 -1.81
N ASN A 30 5.38 -11.24 -1.53
CA ASN A 30 4.21 -12.11 -1.51
C ASN A 30 3.36 -12.01 -2.80
N LYS A 31 3.79 -11.22 -3.79
CA LYS A 31 3.09 -11.15 -5.09
C LYS A 31 3.34 -12.44 -5.87
N ALA A 32 2.40 -12.81 -6.74
CA ALA A 32 2.61 -13.95 -7.63
C ALA A 32 3.82 -13.71 -8.56
N PRO A 33 4.63 -14.74 -8.87
CA PRO A 33 5.87 -14.55 -9.63
C PRO A 33 5.64 -14.05 -11.07
N TRP A 34 4.46 -14.30 -11.63
CA TRP A 34 4.04 -13.82 -12.95
C TRP A 34 3.42 -12.42 -12.96
N TYR A 35 3.20 -11.80 -11.81
CA TYR A 35 2.65 -10.45 -11.73
C TYR A 35 3.78 -9.42 -11.79
N GLU A 36 3.75 -8.53 -12.78
CA GLU A 36 4.70 -7.44 -12.93
C GLU A 36 4.11 -6.12 -12.40
N ILE A 37 4.89 -5.40 -11.59
CA ILE A 37 4.53 -4.04 -11.16
C ILE A 37 5.03 -3.11 -12.26
N ALA A 38 4.10 -2.42 -12.92
CA ALA A 38 4.36 -1.69 -14.17
C ALA A 38 4.81 -0.23 -13.97
N ASP A 39 4.87 0.24 -12.73
CA ASP A 39 5.34 1.59 -12.38
C ASP A 39 6.68 1.55 -11.65
N ASP A 40 7.32 2.72 -11.53
CA ASP A 40 8.63 2.88 -10.90
C ASP A 40 8.54 3.26 -9.41
N LEU A 41 7.39 3.04 -8.76
CA LEU A 41 7.25 3.38 -7.34
C LEU A 41 8.14 2.47 -6.48
N PRO A 42 8.68 2.99 -5.36
CA PRO A 42 9.48 2.20 -4.42
C PRO A 42 8.80 0.90 -4.00
N GLN A 43 9.53 -0.21 -4.03
CA GLN A 43 9.04 -1.55 -3.72
C GLN A 43 9.69 -2.11 -2.46
N PHE A 44 8.88 -2.61 -1.53
CA PHE A 44 9.32 -3.12 -0.23
C PHE A 44 8.73 -4.50 0.05
N THR A 45 9.52 -5.38 0.67
CA THR A 45 9.09 -6.74 1.04
C THR A 45 8.19 -6.77 2.28
N GLU A 46 8.19 -5.72 3.09
CA GLU A 46 7.39 -5.59 4.31
C GLU A 46 6.96 -4.13 4.54
N ASN A 47 5.98 -3.93 5.42
CA ASN A 47 5.62 -2.60 5.90
C ASN A 47 6.40 -2.30 7.19
N GLY A 48 7.26 -1.28 7.14
CA GLY A 48 8.03 -0.80 8.30
C GLY A 48 7.18 -0.11 9.36
#